data_AF-A0A8E0IRP5-F1
#
_entry.id   AF-A0A8E0IRP5-F1
#
_cell.length_a   1.000
_cell.length_b   1.000
_cell.length_c   1.000
_cell.angle_alpha   90.00
_cell.angle_beta   90.00
_cell.angle_gamma   90.00
#
_symmetry.space_group_name_H-M   'P 1'
#
loop_
_entity.id
_entity.type
_entity.pdbx_description
1 polymer ?
#
loop_
_entity_poly.entity_id
_entity_poly.type
_entity_poly.pdbx_seq_one_letter_code
_entity_poly.pdbx_strand_id
1 'polypeptide(L)'
;MIKDEFKFIGKNKLILLSVLVITLIPFLYCIFFLKSVWDPYGDTKNLPVAVVNLDQPVTYQGKKLDVGAQTLTKLKKNHQLGWHFVSEAEAKKGMKADKYYTVITLPKDFSKNAATV
;
A
#
# COMPACT_ATOMS: atom_id res chain seq x y z
N MET A 1 4.71 22.56 -45.97
CA MET A 1 5.32 21.22 -45.76
C MET A 1 4.62 20.48 -44.62
N ILE A 2 4.97 20.68 -43.34
CA ILE A 2 4.35 19.93 -42.21
C ILE A 2 2.82 20.12 -42.13
N LYS A 3 2.34 21.36 -42.29
CA LYS A 3 0.89 21.67 -42.27
C LYS A 3 0.11 20.94 -43.37
N ASP A 4 0.74 20.71 -44.52
CA ASP A 4 0.11 20.06 -45.68
C ASP A 4 0.03 18.54 -45.46
N GLU A 5 1.02 17.95 -44.78
CA GLU A 5 1.01 16.54 -44.37
C GLU A 5 -0.10 16.25 -43.36
N PHE A 6 -0.27 17.09 -42.32
CA PHE A 6 -1.40 16.93 -41.39
C PHE A 6 -2.76 17.05 -42.09
N LYS A 7 -2.87 17.95 -43.07
CA LYS A 7 -4.08 18.11 -43.89
C LYS A 7 -4.33 16.91 -44.81
N PHE A 8 -3.27 16.26 -45.32
CA PHE A 8 -3.34 15.03 -46.10
C PHE A 8 -3.78 13.84 -45.25
N ILE A 9 -3.18 13.67 -44.06
CA ILE A 9 -3.54 12.61 -43.09
C ILE A 9 -5.02 12.76 -42.70
N GLY A 10 -5.48 13.97 -42.36
CA GLY A 10 -6.88 14.21 -41.98
C GLY A 10 -7.90 13.94 -43.11
N LYS A 11 -7.50 14.05 -44.38
CA LYS A 11 -8.37 13.76 -45.53
C LYS A 11 -8.44 12.28 -45.88
N ASN A 12 -7.41 11.49 -45.56
CA ASN A 12 -7.35 10.08 -45.88
C ASN A 12 -7.70 9.22 -44.65
N LYS A 13 -8.93 8.70 -44.62
CA LYS A 13 -9.47 7.94 -43.49
C LYS A 13 -8.63 6.72 -43.09
N LEU A 14 -8.00 6.04 -44.07
CA LEU A 14 -7.15 4.88 -43.82
C LEU A 14 -5.86 5.28 -43.10
N ILE A 15 -5.19 6.34 -43.57
CA ILE A 15 -3.96 6.85 -42.97
C ILE A 15 -4.25 7.45 -41.58
N LEU A 16 -5.36 8.20 -41.44
CA LEU A 16 -5.80 8.74 -40.16
C LEU A 16 -6.02 7.65 -39.12
N LEU A 17 -6.71 6.56 -39.51
CA LEU A 17 -6.93 5.42 -38.63
C LEU A 17 -5.62 4.77 -38.18
N SER A 18 -4.67 4.56 -39.10
CA SER A 18 -3.35 4.00 -38.78
C SER A 18 -2.57 4.89 -37.80
N VAL A 19 -2.55 6.20 -38.03
CA VAL A 19 -1.89 7.16 -37.12
C VAL A 19 -2.53 7.16 -35.74
N LEU A 20 -3.87 7.10 -35.66
CA LEU A 20 -4.59 7.01 -34.40
C LEU A 20 -4.23 5.74 -33.64
N VAL A 21 -4.24 4.57 -34.29
CA VAL A 21 -3.89 3.29 -33.64
C VAL A 21 -2.45 3.30 -33.13
N ILE A 22 -1.50 3.76 -33.95
CA ILE A 22 -0.08 3.82 -33.57
C ILE A 22 0.13 4.77 -32.38
N THR A 23 -0.59 5.89 -32.33
CA THR A 23 -0.49 6.88 -31.25
C THR A 23 -1.22 6.43 -29.99
N LEU A 24 -2.29 5.63 -30.14
CA LEU A 24 -3.09 5.12 -29.03
C LEU A 24 -2.28 4.18 -28.13
N ILE A 25 -1.38 3.37 -28.69
CA ILE A 25 -0.54 2.43 -27.92
C ILE A 25 0.32 3.15 -26.87
N PRO A 26 1.21 4.09 -27.21
CA PRO A 26 1.99 4.83 -26.22
C PRO A 26 1.12 5.72 -25.33
N PHE A 27 0.01 6.26 -25.85
CA PHE A 27 -0.92 7.05 -25.05
C PHE A 27 -1.57 6.24 -23.92
N LEU A 28 -2.09 5.04 -24.23
CA LEU A 28 -2.65 4.14 -23.24
C LEU A 28 -1.59 3.69 -22.23
N TYR A 29 -0.39 3.35 -22.70
CA TYR A 29 0.74 3.03 -21.81
C TYR A 29 1.01 4.15 -20.81
N CYS A 30 1.11 5.40 -21.28
CA CYS A 30 1.30 6.55 -20.40
C CYS A 30 0.17 6.68 -19.37
N ILE A 31 -1.10 6.52 -19.78
CA ILE A 31 -2.24 6.59 -18.85
C ILE A 31 -2.14 5.52 -17.76
N PHE A 32 -1.92 4.26 -18.14
CA PHE A 32 -1.85 3.17 -17.16
C PHE A 32 -0.64 3.32 -16.24
N PHE A 33 0.51 3.72 -16.79
CA PHE A 33 1.72 3.96 -16.02
C PHE A 33 1.52 5.10 -15.00
N LEU A 34 1.04 6.27 -15.46
CA LEU A 34 0.77 7.39 -14.57
C LEU A 34 -0.24 6.99 -13.48
N LYS A 35 -1.32 6.29 -13.84
CA LYS A 35 -2.31 5.82 -12.87
C LYS A 35 -1.70 4.89 -11.82
N SER A 36 -0.85 3.95 -12.23
CA SER A 36 -0.18 3.02 -11.31
C SER A 36 0.80 3.72 -10.37
N VAL A 37 1.48 4.77 -10.83
CA VAL A 37 2.45 5.52 -10.00
C VAL A 37 1.75 6.57 -9.14
N TRP A 38 0.62 7.10 -9.57
CA TRP A 38 -0.14 8.12 -8.84
C TRP A 38 -0.81 7.55 -7.59
N ASP A 39 -1.28 6.30 -7.65
CA ASP A 39 -1.92 5.65 -6.51
C ASP A 39 -1.62 4.14 -6.44
N PRO A 40 -0.37 3.74 -6.19
CA PRO A 40 0.03 2.33 -6.11
C PRO A 40 -0.61 1.60 -4.92
N TYR A 41 -1.11 2.34 -3.92
CA TYR A 41 -1.70 1.82 -2.70
C TYR A 41 -3.21 2.10 -2.59
N GLY A 42 -3.86 2.54 -3.67
CA GLY A 42 -5.24 3.05 -3.64
C GLY A 42 -6.26 2.08 -3.06
N ASP A 43 -5.99 0.78 -3.19
CA ASP A 43 -6.88 -0.29 -2.73
C ASP A 43 -6.28 -1.13 -1.58
N THR A 44 -5.12 -0.76 -1.03
CA THR A 44 -4.51 -1.54 0.07
C THR A 44 -5.27 -1.43 1.38
N LYS A 45 -6.24 -0.52 1.47
CA LYS A 45 -7.17 -0.40 2.61
C LYS A 45 -7.95 -1.68 2.85
N ASN A 46 -8.16 -2.48 1.80
CA ASN A 46 -8.84 -3.76 1.86
C ASN A 46 -7.90 -4.93 2.15
N LEU A 47 -6.59 -4.69 2.27
CA LEU A 47 -5.61 -5.73 2.59
C LEU A 47 -5.64 -6.02 4.10
N PRO A 48 -6.14 -7.20 4.53
CA PRO A 48 -6.40 -7.46 5.93
C PRO A 48 -5.10 -7.86 6.64
N VAL A 49 -4.60 -6.97 7.51
CA VAL A 49 -3.35 -7.19 8.26
C VAL A 49 -3.67 -7.37 9.74
N ALA A 50 -3.38 -8.56 10.26
CA ALA A 50 -3.54 -8.83 11.68
C ALA A 50 -2.36 -8.26 12.48
N VAL A 51 -2.65 -7.59 13.59
CA VAL A 51 -1.67 -7.01 14.49
C VAL A 51 -1.85 -7.63 15.87
N VAL A 52 -0.80 -8.29 16.35
CA VAL A 52 -0.74 -8.93 17.67
C VAL A 52 0.26 -8.14 18.51
N ASN A 53 -0.16 -7.64 19.67
CA ASN A 53 0.73 -6.98 20.61
C ASN A 53 0.98 -7.85 21.85
N LEU A 54 2.19 -8.37 21.98
CA LEU A 54 2.66 -9.10 23.18
C LEU A 54 3.58 -8.25 24.05
N ASP A 55 3.90 -7.03 23.59
CA ASP A 55 4.86 -6.13 24.22
C ASP A 55 4.53 -5.85 25.68
N GLN A 56 5.58 -5.69 26.49
CA GLN A 56 5.48 -5.31 27.88
C GLN A 56 6.16 -3.96 28.09
N PRO A 57 5.47 -2.99 28.72
CA PRO A 57 6.07 -1.68 28.97
C PRO A 57 7.28 -1.81 29.90
N VAL A 58 8.29 -0.96 29.67
CA VAL A 58 9.51 -0.90 30.48
C VAL A 58 9.68 0.47 31.11
N THR A 59 10.47 0.56 32.17
CA THR A 59 10.91 1.86 32.71
C THR A 59 12.26 2.23 32.09
N TYR A 60 12.32 3.38 31.44
CA TYR A 60 13.53 3.92 30.83
C TYR A 60 13.74 5.36 31.29
N GLN A 61 14.92 5.67 31.83
CA GLN A 61 15.28 7.00 32.35
C GLN A 61 14.22 7.58 33.31
N GLY A 62 13.66 6.73 34.19
CA GLY A 62 12.64 7.13 35.17
C GLY A 62 11.24 7.37 34.59
N LYS A 63 11.01 7.08 33.30
CA LYS A 63 9.70 7.18 32.64
C LYS A 63 9.22 5.82 32.14
N LYS A 64 7.90 5.59 32.17
CA LYS A 64 7.29 4.42 31.53
C LYS A 64 7.37 4.58 30.01
N LEU A 65 8.01 3.61 29.36
CA LEU A 65 8.10 3.48 27.91
C LEU A 65 7.25 2.27 27.47
N ASP A 66 6.19 2.56 26.71
CA ASP A 66 5.26 1.57 26.16
C ASP A 66 5.16 1.78 24.64
N VAL A 67 6.13 1.24 23.91
CA VAL A 67 6.27 1.41 22.46
C VAL A 67 5.24 0.58 21.72
N GLY A 68 4.86 -0.59 22.24
CA GLY A 68 3.79 -1.42 21.68
C GLY A 68 2.45 -0.69 21.65
N ALA A 69 2.00 -0.11 22.77
CA ALA A 69 0.76 0.66 22.83
C ALA A 69 0.80 1.91 21.94
N GLN A 70 1.94 2.58 21.87
CA GLN A 70 2.13 3.73 20.97
C GLN A 70 2.03 3.31 19.49
N THR A 71 2.64 2.19 19.13
CA THR A 71 2.58 1.62 17.77
C THR A 71 1.15 1.25 17.40
N LEU A 72 0.42 0.55 18.28
CA LEU A 72 -1.00 0.25 18.11
C LEU A 72 -1.83 1.52 17.85
N THR A 73 -1.59 2.57 18.62
CA THR A 73 -2.30 3.85 18.48
C THR A 73 -2.03 4.51 17.12
N LYS A 74 -0.78 4.45 16.64
CA LYS A 74 -0.42 4.97 15.31
C LYS A 74 -1.06 4.15 14.19
N LEU A 75 -1.05 2.82 14.30
CA LEU A 75 -1.66 1.93 13.31
C LEU A 75 -3.19 2.13 13.24
N LYS A 76 -3.87 2.31 14.37
CA LYS A 76 -5.31 2.62 14.41
C LYS A 76 -5.70 3.90 13.67
N LYS A 77 -4.79 4.88 13.62
CA LYS A 77 -4.98 6.15 12.90
C LYS A 77 -4.57 6.06 11.43
N ASN A 78 -3.88 5.00 11.02
CA ASN A 78 -3.51 4.78 9.63
C ASN A 78 -4.67 4.08 8.90
N HIS A 79 -5.18 4.71 7.85
CA HIS A 79 -6.28 4.18 7.03
C HIS A 79 -5.80 3.68 5.66
N GLN A 80 -4.51 3.40 5.50
CA GLN A 80 -3.93 2.92 4.24
C GLN A 80 -4.01 1.39 4.13
N LEU A 81 -4.12 0.68 5.26
CA LEU A 81 -4.19 -0.77 5.34
C LEU A 81 -5.38 -1.21 6.21
N GLY A 82 -5.88 -2.43 5.96
CA GLY A 82 -6.98 -3.03 6.72
C GLY A 82 -6.50 -3.63 8.03
N TRP A 83 -6.22 -2.78 9.03
CA TRP A 83 -5.67 -3.23 10.32
C TRP A 83 -6.71 -4.00 11.16
N HIS A 84 -6.33 -5.17 11.63
CA HIS A 84 -7.12 -5.99 12.56
C HIS A 84 -6.31 -6.29 13.83
N PHE A 85 -6.69 -5.69 14.94
CA PHE A 85 -6.00 -5.89 16.22
C PHE A 85 -6.60 -7.11 16.93
N VAL A 86 -5.83 -8.19 17.02
CA VAL A 86 -6.34 -9.51 17.42
C VAL A 86 -5.38 -10.22 18.37
N SER A 87 -5.87 -11.28 19.02
CA SER A 87 -5.01 -12.17 19.82
C SER A 87 -4.08 -13.01 18.94
N GLU A 88 -2.99 -13.51 19.49
CA GLU A 88 -2.07 -14.42 18.77
C GLU A 88 -2.81 -15.67 18.25
N ALA A 89 -3.74 -16.21 19.04
CA ALA A 89 -4.54 -17.37 18.67
C ALA A 89 -5.48 -17.06 17.49
N GLU A 90 -6.13 -15.90 17.51
CA GLU A 90 -6.99 -15.45 16.41
C GLU A 90 -6.18 -15.16 15.14
N ALA A 91 -5.01 -14.51 15.25
CA ALA A 91 -4.12 -14.29 14.13
C ALA A 91 -3.70 -15.61 13.47
N LYS A 92 -3.27 -16.61 14.27
CA LYS A 92 -2.93 -17.94 13.77
C LYS A 92 -4.11 -18.64 13.08
N LYS A 93 -5.30 -18.56 13.67
CA LYS A 93 -6.52 -19.12 13.06
C LYS A 93 -6.89 -18.41 11.77
N GLY A 94 -6.79 -17.08 11.74
CA GLY A 94 -7.11 -16.26 10.59
C GLY A 94 -6.14 -16.46 9.42
N MET A 95 -4.84 -16.61 9.69
CA MET A 95 -3.86 -16.97 8.64
C MET A 95 -4.12 -18.35 8.04
N LYS A 96 -4.51 -19.34 8.86
CA LYS A 96 -4.86 -20.68 8.35
C LYS A 96 -6.15 -20.71 7.53
N ALA A 97 -7.00 -19.69 7.69
CA ALA A 97 -8.29 -19.58 7.01
C ALA A 97 -8.27 -18.50 5.92
N ASP A 98 -7.08 -18.05 5.50
CA ASP A 98 -6.87 -16.98 4.51
C ASP A 98 -7.64 -15.66 4.80
N LYS A 99 -8.01 -15.44 6.08
CA LYS A 99 -8.70 -14.23 6.55
C LYS A 99 -7.76 -13.03 6.59
N TYR A 100 -6.48 -13.28 6.84
CA TYR A 100 -5.45 -12.25 6.93
C TYR A 100 -4.40 -12.49 5.86
N TYR A 101 -3.97 -11.42 5.21
CA TYR A 101 -2.86 -11.47 4.25
C TYR A 101 -1.53 -11.67 4.97
N THR A 102 -1.36 -11.03 6.13
CA THR A 102 -0.15 -11.15 6.95
C THR A 102 -0.43 -10.84 8.42
N VAL A 103 0.53 -11.19 9.29
CA VAL A 103 0.50 -10.91 10.72
C VAL A 103 1.74 -10.12 11.11
N ILE A 104 1.53 -9.01 11.80
CA ILE A 104 2.58 -8.26 12.49
C ILE A 104 2.47 -8.58 13.98
N THR A 105 3.52 -9.16 14.55
CA THR A 105 3.60 -9.43 15.99
C THR A 105 4.61 -8.49 16.63
N LEU A 106 4.18 -7.70 17.61
CA LEU A 106 5.05 -6.94 18.49
C LEU A 106 5.47 -7.87 19.64
N PRO A 107 6.73 -8.31 19.71
CA PRO A 107 7.17 -9.28 20.70
C PRO A 107 7.21 -8.68 22.11
N LYS A 108 7.33 -9.53 23.13
CA LYS A 108 7.29 -9.14 24.55
C LYS A 108 8.38 -8.13 24.95
N ASP A 109 9.49 -8.14 24.24
CA ASP A 109 10.68 -7.33 24.49
C ASP A 109 10.76 -6.11 23.55
N PHE A 110 9.70 -5.79 22.80
CA PHE A 110 9.72 -4.70 21.83
C PHE A 110 10.04 -3.34 22.48
N SER A 111 9.36 -2.98 23.57
CA SER A 111 9.65 -1.77 24.35
C SER A 111 11.02 -1.80 25.00
N LYS A 112 11.48 -2.99 25.43
CA LYS A 112 12.82 -3.18 26.02
C LYS A 112 13.91 -2.92 24.99
N ASN A 113 13.76 -3.45 23.79
CA ASN A 113 14.73 -3.32 22.71
C ASN A 113 14.75 -1.89 22.15
N ALA A 114 13.58 -1.24 22.07
CA ALA A 114 13.48 0.17 21.70
C ALA A 114 14.16 1.13 22.71
N ALA A 115 14.37 0.69 23.96
CA ALA A 115 15.07 1.43 25.00
C ALA A 115 16.61 1.25 24.95
N THR A 116 17.11 0.40 24.05
CA THR A 116 18.55 0.13 23.91
C THR A 116 19.12 1.02 22.81
N VAL A 117 20.16 1.79 23.12
CA VAL A 117 20.96 2.58 22.15
C VAL A 117 22.21 1.79 21.80
#